data_AF-A0A5C4M1W0-F1
#
_entry.id   AF-A0A5C4M1W0-F1
#
_cell.length_a   1.000
_cell.length_b   1.000
_cell.length_c   1.000
_cell.angle_alpha   90.00
_cell.angle_beta   90.00
_cell.angle_gamma   90.00
#
_symmetry.space_group_name_H-M   'P 1'
#
loop_
_entity.id
_entity.type
_entity.pdbx_description
1 polymer ?
#
loop_
_entity_poly.entity_id
_entity_poly.type
_entity_poly.pdbx_seq_one_letter_code
_entity_poly.pdbx_strand_id
1 'polypeptide(L)' 'MTDDPQIQGDYTGDGVPTFDYVRDRIEHRAAVAEGMTELSGDTTEVDERIAERDRVAKEKLAEIRRSLRGE' A
#
# COMPACT_ATOMS: atom_id res chain seq x y z
N MET A 1 8.97 -32.09 35.98
CA MET A 1 9.77 -31.59 34.84
C MET A 1 8.74 -31.38 33.75
N THR A 2 8.16 -30.18 33.74
CA THR A 2 6.95 -29.85 32.99
C THR A 2 7.27 -29.86 31.50
N ASP A 3 6.48 -30.56 30.70
CA ASP A 3 6.53 -30.53 29.23
C ASP A 3 6.39 -29.08 28.78
N ASP A 4 7.51 -28.47 28.40
CA ASP A 4 7.53 -27.23 27.65
C ASP A 4 7.17 -27.61 26.20
N PRO A 5 5.96 -27.25 25.70
CA PRO A 5 5.56 -27.63 24.35
C PRO A 5 6.61 -27.08 23.40
N GLN A 6 7.32 -27.97 22.71
CA GLN A 6 8.44 -27.63 21.86
C GLN A 6 8.00 -26.53 20.89
N ILE A 7 8.40 -25.27 21.15
CA ILE A 7 8.00 -24.13 20.34
C ILE A 7 8.75 -24.23 19.02
N GLN A 8 8.05 -24.72 18.00
CA GLN A 8 8.55 -24.83 16.63
C GLN A 8 7.89 -23.74 15.77
N GLY A 9 8.28 -22.48 15.99
CA GLY A 9 7.83 -21.34 15.20
C GLY A 9 6.60 -20.62 15.77
N ASP A 10 5.80 -20.03 14.89
CA ASP A 10 4.66 -19.15 15.24
C ASP A 10 3.52 -19.85 15.99
N TYR A 11 3.53 -21.18 15.99
CA TYR A 11 2.54 -22.04 16.61
C TYR A 11 3.21 -23.15 17.41
N THR A 12 2.58 -23.56 18.51
CA THR A 12 2.94 -24.78 19.23
C THR A 12 2.57 -26.02 18.41
N GLY A 13 3.07 -27.19 18.80
CA GLY A 13 2.71 -28.47 18.15
C GLY A 13 1.21 -28.78 18.15
N ASP A 14 0.46 -28.22 19.10
CA ASP A 14 -1.01 -28.36 19.20
C ASP A 14 -1.77 -27.33 18.35
N GLY A 15 -1.05 -26.50 17.57
CA GLY A 15 -1.64 -25.48 16.71
C GLY A 15 -2.09 -24.21 17.45
N VAL A 16 -1.64 -24.00 18.69
CA VAL A 16 -1.90 -22.77 19.45
C VAL A 16 -0.86 -21.72 19.07
N PRO A 17 -1.25 -20.49 18.69
CA PRO A 17 -0.27 -19.45 18.36
C PRO A 17 0.57 -19.09 19.58
N THR A 18 1.86 -18.83 19.35
CA THR A 18 2.76 -18.39 20.41
C THR A 18 2.43 -16.96 20.83
N PHE A 19 2.83 -16.61 22.06
CA PHE A 19 2.67 -15.25 22.55
C PHE A 19 3.40 -14.23 21.66
N ASP A 20 4.63 -14.54 21.24
CA ASP A 20 5.43 -13.68 20.37
C ASP A 20 4.74 -13.44 19.03
N TYR A 21 4.18 -14.49 18.40
CA TYR A 21 3.44 -14.34 17.14
C TYR A 21 2.21 -13.43 17.27
N VAL A 22 1.46 -13.58 18.38
CA VAL A 22 0.29 -12.71 18.64
C VAL A 22 0.72 -11.27 18.88
N ARG A 23 1.78 -11.04 19.67
CA ARG A 23 2.33 -9.71 19.93
C ARG A 23 2.73 -9.04 18.62
N ASP A 24 3.59 -9.69 17.84
CA ASP A 24 4.12 -9.14 16.59
C ASP A 24 2.98 -8.82 15.59
N ARG A 25 1.94 -9.67 15.54
CA ARG A 25 0.75 -9.42 14.70
C ARG A 25 -0.06 -8.21 15.15
N ILE A 26 -0.20 -7.99 16.46
CA ILE A 26 -0.91 -6.83 17.00
C ILE A 26 -0.11 -5.55 16.74
N GLU A 27 1.20 -5.58 17.02
CA GLU A 27 2.10 -4.45 16.77
C GLU A 27 2.12 -4.06 15.30
N HIS A 28 2.22 -5.04 14.40
CA HIS A 28 2.12 -4.81 12.96
C HIS A 28 0.80 -4.14 12.58
N ARG A 29 -0.34 -4.63 13.11
CA ARG A 29 -1.65 -4.03 12.83
C ARG A 29 -1.75 -2.60 13.36
N ALA A 30 -1.23 -2.33 14.55
CA ALA A 30 -1.24 -1.01 15.14
C ALA A 30 -0.42 -0.03 14.28
N ALA A 31 0.80 -0.40 13.89
CA ALA A 31 1.65 0.41 13.02
C ALA A 31 1.01 0.67 11.65
N VAL A 32 0.37 -0.33 11.05
CA VAL A 32 -0.37 -0.16 9.79
C VAL A 32 -1.56 0.78 9.97
N ALA A 33 -2.34 0.63 11.04
CA ALA A 33 -3.50 1.48 11.30
C ALA A 33 -3.10 2.94 11.48
N GLU A 34 -1.98 3.20 12.16
CA GLU A 34 -1.41 4.55 12.32
C GLU A 34 -1.03 5.18 10.97
N GLY A 35 -0.46 4.40 10.04
CA GLY A 35 -0.13 4.90 8.70
C GLY A 35 -1.31 5.01 7.73
N MET A 36 -2.37 4.22 7.91
CA MET A 36 -3.51 4.21 6.98
C MET A 36 -4.37 5.46 7.06
N THR A 37 -4.41 6.15 8.20
CA THR A 37 -5.17 7.41 8.32
C THR A 37 -4.63 8.48 7.38
N GLU A 38 -3.31 8.52 7.16
CA GLU A 38 -2.67 9.45 6.23
C GLU A 38 -3.03 9.16 4.75
N LEU A 39 -3.27 7.89 4.43
CA LEU A 39 -3.61 7.46 3.06
C LEU A 39 -5.11 7.51 2.76
N SER A 40 -5.97 7.47 3.78
CA SER A 40 -7.43 7.35 3.62
C SER A 40 -8.15 8.66 3.23
N GLY A 41 -7.39 9.71 2.88
CA GLY A 41 -7.94 10.99 2.44
C GLY A 41 -8.63 10.94 1.07
N ASP A 42 -9.36 12.01 0.75
CA ASP A 42 -9.98 12.18 -0.58
C ASP A 42 -8.91 12.32 -1.68
N THR A 43 -9.00 11.49 -2.71
CA THR A 43 -8.07 11.49 -3.85
C THR A 43 -8.58 12.28 -5.06
N THR A 44 -9.77 12.87 -4.98
CA THR A 44 -10.42 13.58 -6.11
C THR A 44 -9.50 14.66 -6.70
N GLU A 45 -8.83 15.46 -5.87
CA GLU A 45 -7.89 16.49 -6.33
C GLU A 45 -6.66 15.89 -7.04
N VAL A 46 -6.19 14.71 -6.61
CA VAL A 46 -5.08 14.01 -7.28
C VAL A 46 -5.54 13.50 -8.66
N ASP A 47 -6.72 12.90 -8.72
CA ASP A 47 -7.30 12.39 -9.97
C ASP A 47 -7.54 13.51 -10.99
N GLU A 48 -8.06 14.66 -10.54
CA GLU A 48 -8.23 15.86 -11.37
C GLU A 48 -6.89 16.38 -11.90
N ARG A 49 -5.85 16.44 -11.05
CA ARG A 49 -4.50 16.86 -11.47
C ARG A 49 -3.90 15.91 -12.51
N ILE A 50 -4.12 14.60 -12.36
CA ILE A 50 -3.68 13.59 -13.33
C ILE A 50 -4.41 13.79 -14.67
N ALA A 51 -5.73 13.95 -14.63
CA ALA A 51 -6.55 14.15 -15.83
C ALA A 51 -6.13 15.41 -16.60
N GLU A 52 -5.89 16.52 -15.88
CA GLU A 52 -5.43 17.78 -16.47
C GLU A 52 -4.04 17.63 -17.09
N ARG A 53 -3.10 16.98 -16.39
CA ARG A 53 -1.77 16.70 -16.92
C ARG A 53 -1.84 15.88 -18.21
N ASP A 54 -2.69 14.87 -18.25
CA ASP A 54 -2.89 14.02 -19.43
C ASP A 54 -3.50 14.79 -20.60
N ARG A 55 -4.44 15.70 -20.32
CA ARG A 55 -5.03 16.59 -21.32
C ARG A 55 -3.97 17.50 -21.94
N VAL A 56 -3.20 18.20 -21.11
CA VAL A 56 -2.12 19.09 -21.56
C VAL A 56 -1.05 18.32 -22.35
N ALA A 57 -0.69 17.12 -21.89
CA ALA A 57 0.26 16.27 -22.60
C ALA A 57 -0.26 15.88 -23.99
N LYS A 58 -1.54 15.49 -24.10
CA LYS A 58 -2.16 15.14 -25.39
C LYS A 58 -2.23 16.34 -26.33
N GLU A 59 -2.59 17.51 -25.85
CA GLU A 59 -2.65 18.75 -26.63
C GLU A 59 -1.27 19.10 -27.21
N LYS A 60 -0.23 19.09 -26.36
CA LYS A 60 1.16 19.33 -26.78
C LYS A 60 1.65 18.30 -27.79
N LEU A 61 1.30 17.02 -27.61
CA LEU A 61 1.63 15.97 -28.58
C LEU A 61 0.88 16.14 -29.91
N ALA A 62 -0.33 16.68 -29.90
CA ALA A 62 -1.07 17.00 -31.12
C ALA A 62 -0.41 18.18 -31.86
N GLU A 63 0.01 19.21 -31.13
CA GLU A 63 0.77 20.35 -31.67
C GLU A 63 2.06 19.91 -32.35
N ILE A 64 2.90 19.13 -31.66
CA ILE A 64 4.15 18.58 -32.21
C ILE A 64 3.86 17.80 -33.50
N ARG A 65 2.79 16.99 -33.53
CA ARG A 65 2.41 16.22 -34.73
C ARG A 65 2.01 17.10 -35.90
N ARG A 66 1.33 18.23 -35.68
CA ARG A 66 1.01 19.20 -36.74
C ARG A 66 2.27 19.87 -37.27
N SER A 67 3.14 20.34 -36.36
CA SER A 67 4.42 20.96 -36.74
C SER A 67 5.31 20.02 -37.57
N LEU A 68 5.31 18.72 -37.27
CA LEU A 68 6.04 17.72 -38.06
C LEU A 68 5.41 17.44 -39.43
N ARG A 69 4.10 17.62 -39.57
CA ARG A 69 3.38 17.46 -40.85
C ARG A 69 3.44 18.71 -41.74
N GLY A 70 3.90 19.84 -41.21
CA GLY A 70 3.94 21.12 -41.93
C GLY A 70 2.58 21.81 -42.06
N GLU A 71 1.65 21.48 -41.17
CA GLU A 71 0.34 22.16 -41.00
C GLU A 71 0.46 23.37 -40.07
#